data_AF-A0A6I5NTY5-F1
#
_entry.id   AF-A0A6I5NTY5-F1
#
_cell.length_a   1.000
_cell.length_b   1.000
_cell.length_c   1.000
_cell.angle_alpha   90.00
_cell.angle_beta   90.00
_cell.angle_gamma   90.00
#
_symmetry.space_group_name_H-M   'P 1'
#
loop_
_entity.id
_entity.type
_entity.pdbx_description
1 polymer ?
#
loop_
_entity_poly.entity_id
_entity_poly.type
_entity_poly.pdbx_seq_one_letter_code
_entity_poly.pdbx_strand_id
1 'polypeptide(L)'
;MNPEDLFPGGFGEDSQLEDAFGPPIPTTNDDLGVPYLESDNLGDFQNVGQNHSAPGARTPEEAGISLPDATRIQNSANRTGQTITVVGSRAAGTSTLSSDWDYVMSGNSRQRHSAKRSLPRGTSGGEINSANKETGIDIFTEGVDPNLPHVTFTPQ
;
A
#
# COMPACT_ATOMS: atom_id res chain seq x y z
N MET A 1 -14.87 -42.33 -51.69
CA MET A 1 -15.02 -41.68 -50.38
C MET A 1 -13.87 -40.71 -50.22
N ASN A 2 -14.17 -39.41 -50.30
CA ASN A 2 -13.19 -38.33 -50.19
C ASN A 2 -12.85 -38.07 -48.71
N PRO A 3 -11.57 -37.87 -48.36
CA PRO A 3 -11.17 -37.57 -46.99
C PRO A 3 -11.17 -36.07 -46.61
N GLU A 4 -12.03 -35.23 -47.19
CA GLU A 4 -11.95 -33.76 -47.01
C GLU A 4 -13.03 -33.07 -46.14
N ASP A 5 -13.93 -33.79 -45.46
CA ASP A 5 -15.05 -33.12 -44.74
C ASP A 5 -15.04 -33.30 -43.21
N LEU A 6 -13.94 -32.95 -42.51
CA LEU A 6 -13.94 -32.95 -41.04
C LEU A 6 -12.98 -31.92 -40.40
N PHE A 7 -13.16 -30.62 -40.68
CA PHE A 7 -12.70 -29.54 -39.80
C PHE A 7 -13.60 -28.30 -39.92
N PRO A 8 -14.38 -27.92 -38.88
CA PRO A 8 -14.92 -26.57 -38.78
C PRO A 8 -14.06 -25.72 -37.84
N GLY A 9 -13.65 -24.52 -38.29
CA GLY A 9 -13.44 -23.38 -37.39
C GLY A 9 -12.11 -22.61 -37.48
N GLY A 10 -11.99 -21.78 -38.53
CA GLY A 10 -11.49 -20.39 -38.51
C GLY A 10 -10.31 -19.96 -37.61
N PHE A 11 -9.16 -19.73 -38.26
CA PHE A 11 -8.24 -18.61 -37.96
C PHE A 11 -8.96 -17.31 -38.42
N GLY A 12 -9.08 -16.23 -37.65
CA GLY A 12 -8.01 -15.33 -37.19
C GLY A 12 -7.93 -14.15 -38.18
N GLU A 13 -8.39 -12.95 -37.77
CA GLU A 13 -7.91 -11.62 -38.20
C GLU A 13 -8.76 -10.49 -37.56
N ASP A 14 -8.10 -9.75 -36.66
CA ASP A 14 -7.94 -8.30 -36.59
C ASP A 14 -9.09 -7.29 -36.34
N SER A 15 -8.84 -6.52 -35.27
CA SER A 15 -9.06 -5.06 -35.13
C SER A 15 -10.49 -4.51 -35.00
N GLN A 16 -10.92 -4.33 -33.75
CA GLN A 16 -11.75 -3.18 -33.36
C GLN A 16 -11.17 -2.55 -32.09
N LEU A 17 -10.29 -1.57 -32.31
CA LEU A 17 -9.95 -0.54 -31.33
C LEU A 17 -10.93 0.62 -31.51
N GLU A 18 -11.23 1.26 -30.38
CA GLU A 18 -11.87 2.57 -30.21
C GLU A 18 -13.41 2.58 -30.20
N ASP A 19 -13.98 2.64 -29.00
CA ASP A 19 -14.98 3.65 -28.58
C ASP A 19 -15.51 3.33 -27.17
N ALA A 20 -14.83 3.85 -26.14
CA ALA A 20 -15.38 3.94 -24.78
C ALA A 20 -14.76 5.13 -24.02
N PHE A 21 -14.77 6.31 -24.64
CA PHE A 21 -14.68 7.55 -23.87
C PHE A 21 -16.02 7.73 -23.14
N GLY A 22 -16.01 7.52 -21.82
CA GLY A 22 -17.14 7.87 -20.95
C GLY A 22 -17.46 9.37 -21.03
N PRO A 23 -18.69 9.77 -20.63
CA PRO A 23 -19.18 11.13 -20.82
C PRO A 23 -18.31 12.17 -20.08
N PRO A 24 -18.24 13.42 -20.59
CA PRO A 24 -17.40 14.47 -20.03
C PRO A 24 -17.83 14.83 -18.60
N ILE A 25 -16.84 15.01 -17.72
CA ILE A 25 -17.04 15.54 -16.37
C ILE A 25 -17.52 17.00 -16.48
N PRO A 26 -18.69 17.37 -15.94
CA PRO A 26 -19.14 18.75 -15.95
C PRO A 26 -18.29 19.59 -14.99
N THR A 27 -17.51 20.53 -15.54
CA THR A 27 -16.90 21.62 -14.79
C THR A 27 -17.89 22.78 -14.73
N THR A 28 -18.43 23.06 -13.55
CA THR A 28 -19.07 24.36 -13.29
C THR A 28 -18.51 24.91 -11.98
N ASN A 29 -17.40 25.64 -12.12
CA ASN A 29 -17.15 26.78 -11.26
C ASN A 29 -17.89 27.96 -11.90
N ASP A 30 -18.51 28.77 -11.06
CA ASP A 30 -19.21 30.05 -11.30
C ASP A 30 -20.70 29.92 -11.00
N ASP A 31 -21.14 30.41 -9.84
CA ASP A 31 -21.47 31.83 -9.69
C ASP A 31 -22.07 32.16 -8.30
N LEU A 32 -21.77 33.37 -7.82
CA LEU A 32 -22.43 34.17 -6.78
C LEU A 32 -22.11 33.97 -5.28
N GLY A 33 -21.19 34.81 -4.78
CA GLY A 33 -21.49 35.66 -3.61
C GLY A 33 -20.83 35.31 -2.27
N VAL A 34 -19.87 36.15 -1.87
CA VAL A 34 -19.24 36.27 -0.52
C VAL A 34 -20.27 36.41 0.64
N PRO A 35 -19.98 35.96 1.89
CA PRO A 35 -19.07 36.68 2.79
C PRO A 35 -18.17 35.81 3.71
N TYR A 36 -17.11 36.44 4.22
CA TYR A 36 -16.25 35.95 5.32
C TYR A 36 -16.88 36.22 6.70
N LEU A 37 -16.48 35.41 7.70
CA LEU A 37 -16.74 35.46 9.17
C LEU A 37 -18.12 34.87 9.57
N GLU A 38 -18.29 34.05 10.61
CA GLU A 38 -17.55 33.81 11.85
C GLU A 38 -17.95 32.43 12.42
N SER A 39 -17.13 31.90 13.32
CA SER A 39 -17.43 30.73 14.16
C SER A 39 -18.75 30.90 14.92
N ASP A 40 -19.65 29.90 14.82
CA ASP A 40 -20.29 29.23 15.97
C ASP A 40 -21.44 28.29 15.54
N ASN A 41 -21.15 26.98 15.59
CA ASN A 41 -21.96 25.91 16.17
C ASN A 41 -23.45 25.70 15.72
N LEU A 42 -23.74 24.57 15.06
CA LEU A 42 -24.57 23.44 15.61
C LEU A 42 -25.10 22.47 14.53
N GLY A 43 -24.82 21.16 14.72
CA GLY A 43 -25.64 20.00 14.30
C GLY A 43 -25.48 19.51 12.86
N ASP A 44 -24.64 18.50 12.58
CA ASP A 44 -24.98 17.06 12.51
C ASP A 44 -26.12 16.82 11.48
N PHE A 45 -25.90 16.14 10.34
CA PHE A 45 -25.79 14.68 10.26
C PHE A 45 -25.07 14.20 8.99
N GLN A 46 -24.18 13.21 9.19
CA GLN A 46 -23.67 12.23 8.21
C GLN A 46 -22.38 12.55 7.45
N ASN A 47 -21.24 12.56 8.16
CA ASN A 47 -20.07 11.75 7.77
C ASN A 47 -19.04 11.62 8.91
N VAL A 48 -19.44 10.97 10.01
CA VAL A 48 -18.50 10.63 11.09
C VAL A 48 -17.86 9.29 10.74
N GLY A 49 -16.75 9.33 9.98
CA GLY A 49 -16.07 8.11 9.53
C GLY A 49 -14.68 8.29 8.94
N GLN A 50 -14.28 9.50 8.55
CA GLN A 50 -12.90 9.80 8.19
C GLN A 50 -12.19 10.32 9.44
N ASN A 51 -11.76 9.39 10.31
CA ASN A 51 -10.66 9.70 11.24
C ASN A 51 -9.53 10.27 10.38
N HIS A 52 -9.05 11.48 10.67
CA HIS A 52 -7.95 12.09 9.93
C HIS A 52 -6.67 11.29 10.20
N SER A 53 -6.56 10.11 9.59
CA SER A 53 -5.32 9.37 9.45
C SER A 53 -4.33 10.30 8.77
N ALA A 54 -3.07 10.24 9.19
CA ALA A 54 -2.02 11.06 8.62
C ALA A 54 -2.08 11.02 7.08
N PRO A 55 -1.78 12.11 6.35
CA PRO A 55 -1.99 12.18 4.90
C PRO A 55 -1.32 11.06 4.09
N GLY A 56 -0.20 10.53 4.58
CA GLY A 56 0.52 9.41 3.98
C GLY A 56 0.11 8.02 4.48
N ALA A 57 -0.81 7.95 5.44
CA ALA A 57 -1.28 6.69 6.00
C ALA A 57 -2.07 5.92 4.96
N ARG A 58 -1.75 4.65 4.81
CA ARG A 58 -2.42 3.71 3.91
C ARG A 58 -2.81 2.45 4.63
N THR A 59 -3.85 1.80 4.12
CA THR A 59 -4.13 0.40 4.45
C THR A 59 -3.16 -0.53 3.72
N PRO A 60 -2.99 -1.78 4.18
CA PRO A 60 -2.21 -2.78 3.45
C PRO A 60 -2.71 -2.96 2.00
N GLU A 61 -4.02 -2.92 1.81
CA GLU A 61 -4.65 -3.07 0.49
C GLU A 61 -4.31 -1.91 -0.44
N GLU A 62 -4.38 -0.66 0.05
CA GLU A 62 -4.01 0.54 -0.70
C GLU A 62 -2.52 0.56 -1.07
N ALA A 63 -1.68 -0.04 -0.24
CA ALA A 63 -0.25 -0.20 -0.50
C ALA A 63 0.08 -1.39 -1.42
N GLY A 64 -0.90 -2.20 -1.83
CA GLY A 64 -0.66 -3.41 -2.62
C GLY A 64 0.07 -4.52 -1.83
N ILE A 65 0.05 -4.46 -0.50
CA ILE A 65 0.61 -5.50 0.36
C ILE A 65 -0.35 -6.69 0.38
N SER A 66 0.19 -7.87 0.07
CA SER A 66 -0.62 -9.09 0.08
C SER A 66 -1.16 -9.40 1.48
N LEU A 67 -2.37 -9.97 1.57
CA LEU A 67 -2.95 -10.37 2.84
C LEU A 67 -2.03 -11.31 3.66
N PRO A 68 -1.35 -12.31 3.06
CA PRO A 68 -0.37 -13.13 3.79
C PRO A 68 0.80 -12.31 4.37
N ASP A 69 1.32 -11.33 3.65
CA ASP A 69 2.41 -10.48 4.13
C ASP A 69 1.95 -9.55 5.25
N ALA A 70 0.80 -8.89 5.08
CA ALA A 70 0.17 -8.09 6.13
C ALA A 70 -0.04 -8.91 7.42
N THR A 71 -0.53 -10.15 7.27
CA THR A 71 -0.72 -11.08 8.40
C THR A 71 0.60 -11.41 9.10
N ARG A 72 1.68 -11.64 8.36
CA ARG A 72 3.00 -11.90 8.95
C ARG A 72 3.55 -10.70 9.71
N ILE A 73 3.31 -9.49 9.21
CA ILE A 73 3.70 -8.25 9.87
C ILE A 73 2.89 -8.07 11.16
N GLN A 74 1.57 -8.22 11.09
CA GLN A 74 0.69 -8.14 12.26
C GLN A 74 1.06 -9.17 13.34
N ASN A 75 1.30 -10.42 12.96
CA ASN A 75 1.75 -11.46 13.89
C ASN A 75 3.08 -11.12 14.55
N SER A 76 3.98 -10.45 13.81
CA SER A 76 5.26 -9.98 14.36
C SER A 76 5.06 -8.84 15.35
N ALA A 77 4.17 -7.90 15.06
CA ALA A 77 3.80 -6.80 15.96
C ALA A 77 3.21 -7.36 17.26
N ASN A 78 2.22 -8.25 17.18
CA ASN A 78 1.59 -8.91 18.32
C ASN A 78 2.62 -9.67 19.18
N ARG A 79 3.42 -10.54 18.54
CA ARG A 79 4.39 -11.38 19.24
C ARG A 79 5.47 -10.59 19.96
N THR A 80 5.84 -9.42 19.44
CA THR A 80 6.91 -8.58 20.01
C THR A 80 6.41 -7.43 20.85
N GLY A 81 5.09 -7.18 20.88
CA GLY A 81 4.48 -6.08 21.60
C GLY A 81 5.01 -4.72 21.13
N GLN A 82 5.28 -4.55 19.84
CA GLN A 82 5.79 -3.30 19.28
C GLN A 82 5.03 -2.90 18.03
N THR A 83 4.98 -1.60 17.76
CA THR A 83 4.46 -1.06 16.50
C THR A 83 5.48 -1.30 15.40
N ILE A 84 5.00 -1.79 14.26
CA ILE A 84 5.80 -1.98 13.04
C ILE A 84 5.13 -1.18 11.93
N THR A 85 5.86 -0.26 11.32
CA THR A 85 5.36 0.55 10.20
C THR A 85 6.13 0.20 8.94
N VAL A 86 5.43 -0.14 7.87
CA VAL A 86 6.01 -0.30 6.53
C VAL A 86 6.08 1.08 5.89
N VAL A 87 7.23 1.44 5.33
CA VAL A 87 7.46 2.70 4.61
C VAL A 87 8.03 2.42 3.22
N GLY A 88 8.48 3.46 2.53
CA GLY A 88 9.20 3.32 1.26
C GLY A 88 8.33 2.80 0.11
N SER A 89 8.98 2.12 -0.84
CA SER A 89 8.36 1.70 -2.12
C SER A 89 7.18 0.75 -1.94
N ARG A 90 7.23 -0.08 -0.89
CA ARG A 90 6.17 -1.04 -0.53
C ARG A 90 4.95 -0.33 0.05
N ALA A 91 5.14 0.69 0.87
CA ALA A 91 4.03 1.51 1.35
C ALA A 91 3.45 2.43 0.26
N ALA A 92 4.26 2.80 -0.73
CA ALA A 92 3.85 3.61 -1.88
C ALA A 92 3.13 2.82 -2.99
N GLY A 93 3.15 1.48 -2.93
CA GLY A 93 2.60 0.63 -3.99
C GLY A 93 3.42 0.63 -5.29
N THR A 94 4.64 1.16 -5.26
CA THR A 94 5.52 1.26 -6.44
C THR A 94 6.61 0.19 -6.47
N SER A 95 6.63 -0.72 -5.49
CA SER A 95 7.60 -1.80 -5.37
C SER A 95 7.42 -2.86 -6.46
N THR A 96 8.52 -3.45 -6.91
CA THR A 96 8.49 -4.69 -7.70
C THR A 96 8.60 -5.90 -6.77
N LEU A 97 8.43 -7.11 -7.32
CA LEU A 97 8.54 -8.36 -6.55
C LEU A 97 9.90 -8.50 -5.85
N SER A 98 10.97 -7.96 -6.43
CA SER A 98 12.32 -8.05 -5.90
C SER A 98 12.68 -6.96 -4.89
N SER A 99 11.90 -5.88 -4.82
CA SER A 99 12.18 -4.75 -3.94
C SER A 99 12.32 -5.18 -2.49
N ASP A 100 13.20 -4.50 -1.77
CA ASP A 100 13.35 -4.58 -0.33
C ASP A 100 12.11 -4.08 0.42
N TRP A 101 12.15 -4.26 1.73
CA TRP A 101 11.12 -3.81 2.66
C TRP A 101 11.72 -2.89 3.71
N ASP A 102 11.21 -1.67 3.77
CA ASP A 102 11.58 -0.69 4.77
C ASP A 102 10.63 -0.73 5.95
N TYR A 103 11.16 -0.98 7.15
CA TYR A 103 10.38 -1.02 8.38
C TYR A 103 10.86 0.01 9.39
N VAL A 104 9.93 0.72 10.02
CA VAL A 104 10.17 1.47 11.24
C VAL A 104 9.62 0.68 12.43
N MET A 105 10.42 0.48 13.48
CA MET A 105 10.04 -0.31 14.64
C MET A 105 10.27 0.44 15.96
N SER A 106 9.24 0.49 16.81
CA SER A 106 9.29 1.21 18.10
C SER A 106 9.96 0.44 19.25
N GLY A 107 10.14 -0.88 19.10
CA GLY A 107 10.67 -1.73 20.17
C GLY A 107 12.18 -1.59 20.38
N ASN A 108 12.69 -2.12 21.49
CA ASN A 108 14.12 -2.19 21.78
C ASN A 108 14.85 -3.21 20.87
N SER A 109 16.19 -3.24 20.92
CA SER A 109 17.00 -4.11 20.04
C SER A 109 16.60 -5.59 20.08
N ARG A 110 16.17 -6.12 21.23
CA ARG A 110 15.73 -7.52 21.34
C ARG A 110 14.39 -7.73 20.62
N GLN A 111 13.44 -6.82 20.79
CA GLN A 111 12.15 -6.87 20.11
C GLN A 111 12.35 -6.76 18.59
N ARG A 112 13.17 -5.83 18.12
CA ARG A 112 13.48 -5.66 16.68
C ARG A 112 14.16 -6.89 16.08
N HIS A 113 15.16 -7.43 16.77
CA HIS A 113 15.82 -8.68 16.33
C HIS A 113 14.84 -9.85 16.24
N SER A 114 13.91 -9.93 17.19
CA SER A 114 12.85 -10.94 17.21
C SER A 114 11.86 -10.76 16.05
N ALA A 115 11.41 -9.53 15.78
CA ALA A 115 10.49 -9.21 14.68
C ALA A 115 11.12 -9.44 13.31
N LYS A 116 12.37 -8.98 13.10
CA LYS A 116 13.15 -9.15 11.85
C LYS A 116 13.09 -10.57 11.29
N ARG A 117 12.99 -11.60 12.13
CA ARG A 117 13.02 -13.01 11.72
C ARG A 117 11.73 -13.49 11.05
N SER A 118 10.59 -12.84 11.29
CA SER A 118 9.29 -13.29 10.76
C SER A 118 8.72 -12.39 9.66
N LEU A 119 9.31 -11.20 9.46
CA LEU A 119 8.85 -10.23 8.48
C LEU A 119 9.09 -10.67 7.02
N PRO A 120 8.22 -10.23 6.09
CA PRO A 120 8.49 -10.29 4.66
C PRO A 120 9.83 -9.65 4.29
N ARG A 121 10.47 -10.18 3.24
CA ARG A 121 11.77 -9.71 2.74
C ARG A 121 11.74 -9.64 1.21
N GLY A 122 12.48 -8.67 0.68
CA GLY A 122 12.83 -8.63 -0.72
C GLY A 122 13.84 -9.72 -1.06
N THR A 123 13.97 -10.00 -2.36
CA THR A 123 15.02 -10.89 -2.87
C THR A 123 16.35 -10.16 -3.08
N SER A 124 16.30 -8.83 -3.15
CA SER A 124 17.42 -7.91 -3.34
C SER A 124 17.19 -6.64 -2.52
N GLY A 125 18.25 -5.87 -2.28
CA GLY A 125 18.23 -4.62 -1.54
C GLY A 125 18.29 -4.79 -0.01
N GLY A 126 18.12 -3.67 0.69
CA GLY A 126 18.23 -3.58 2.14
C GLY A 126 19.64 -3.74 2.72
N GLU A 127 19.69 -3.81 4.05
CA GLU A 127 20.90 -3.90 4.86
C GLU A 127 21.81 -5.06 4.39
N ILE A 128 23.12 -4.79 4.33
CA ILE A 128 24.14 -5.83 4.13
C ILE A 128 24.49 -6.48 5.46
N ASN A 129 24.34 -7.80 5.56
CA ASN A 129 24.72 -8.55 6.75
C ASN A 129 26.23 -8.82 6.83
N SER A 130 26.68 -9.40 7.95
CA SER A 130 28.08 -9.75 8.20
C SER A 130 28.69 -10.77 7.22
N ALA A 131 27.86 -11.43 6.40
CA ALA A 131 28.29 -12.32 5.33
C ALA A 131 28.32 -11.63 3.96
N ASN A 132 28.28 -10.29 3.92
CA ASN A 132 28.24 -9.46 2.69
C ASN A 132 27.04 -9.78 1.78
N LYS A 133 25.90 -10.14 2.36
CA LYS A 133 24.66 -10.41 1.62
C LYS A 133 23.55 -9.44 2.00
N GLU A 134 22.84 -8.95 1.00
CA GLU A 134 21.59 -8.20 1.12
C GLU A 134 20.56 -8.99 1.93
N THR A 135 19.95 -8.33 2.92
CA THR A 135 18.94 -8.97 3.77
C THR A 135 17.53 -8.84 3.24
N GLY A 136 17.32 -8.03 2.20
CA GLY A 136 16.02 -7.75 1.60
C GLY A 136 15.11 -6.88 2.47
N ILE A 137 15.63 -6.33 3.58
CA ILE A 137 14.90 -5.42 4.45
C ILE A 137 15.84 -4.35 5.00
N ASP A 138 15.28 -3.19 5.34
CA ASP A 138 15.89 -2.18 6.18
C ASP A 138 15.05 -1.95 7.44
N ILE A 139 15.73 -1.72 8.57
CA ILE A 139 15.08 -1.47 9.85
C ILE A 139 15.55 -0.14 10.42
N PHE A 140 14.61 0.79 10.51
CA PHE A 140 14.77 2.10 11.12
C PHE A 140 14.16 2.12 12.52
N THR A 141 14.70 2.98 13.37
CA THR A 141 14.23 3.18 14.76
C THR A 141 13.72 4.60 15.00
N GLU A 142 13.84 5.47 14.01
CA GLU A 142 13.41 6.87 14.10
C GLU A 142 11.90 7.00 13.82
N GLY A 143 11.34 8.19 13.99
CA GLY A 143 9.92 8.44 13.75
C GLY A 143 9.52 8.26 12.28
N VAL A 144 8.23 8.04 12.05
CA VAL A 144 7.63 7.99 10.70
C VAL A 144 7.22 9.41 10.31
N ASP A 145 7.60 9.86 9.11
CA ASP A 145 7.05 11.10 8.54
C ASP A 145 5.58 10.86 8.14
N PRO A 146 4.62 11.53 8.79
CA PRO A 146 3.19 11.30 8.55
C PRO A 146 2.73 11.71 7.14
N ASN A 147 3.50 12.53 6.42
CA ASN A 147 3.16 12.97 5.07
C ASN A 147 3.64 12.00 3.99
N LEU A 148 4.54 11.08 4.34
CA LEU A 148 5.04 10.06 3.43
C LEU A 148 4.21 8.78 3.51
N PRO A 149 4.11 8.04 2.38
CA PRO A 149 3.61 6.67 2.33
C PRO A 149 3.97 5.80 3.53
N HIS A 150 2.99 5.38 4.32
CA HIS A 150 3.23 4.44 5.42
C HIS A 150 2.01 3.56 5.74
N VAL A 151 2.27 2.34 6.20
CA VAL A 151 1.25 1.38 6.69
C VAL A 151 1.63 0.94 8.09
N THR A 152 0.79 1.24 9.09
CA THR A 152 1.10 1.00 10.50
C THR A 152 0.39 -0.24 11.03
N PHE A 153 1.14 -1.14 11.66
CA PHE A 153 0.63 -2.32 12.36
C PHE A 153 0.89 -2.18 13.85
N THR A 154 -0.18 -2.03 14.64
CA THR A 154 -0.12 -1.98 16.11
C THR A 154 -0.44 -3.34 16.71
N PRO A 155 0.20 -3.73 17.83
CA PRO A 155 -0.17 -4.94 18.56
C PRO A 155 -1.66 -4.93 18.94
N GLN A 156 -2.32 -6.07 18.77
CA GLN A 156 -3.72 -6.32 19.11
C GLN A 156 -3.83 -7.32 20.27
#